data_AF-A0A937TCD2-F1
#
_entry.id   AF-A0A937TCD2-F1
#
_cell.length_a   1.000
_cell.length_b   1.000
_cell.length_c   1.000
_cell.angle_alpha   90.00
_cell.angle_beta   90.00
_cell.angle_gamma   90.00
#
_symmetry.space_group_name_H-M   'P 1'
#
loop_
_entity.id
_entity.type
_entity.pdbx_description
1 polymer ?
#
loop_
_entity_poly.entity_id
_entity_poly.type
_entity_poly.pdbx_seq_one_letter_code
_entity_poly.pdbx_strand_id
1 'polypeptide(L)' 'MSLIGVRELREQTSEVIKQVRECRAEYVVTYQGQPVALILPLDT' A
#
# COMPACT_ATOMS: atom_id res chain seq x y z
N MET A 1 7.54 6.33 2.65
CA MET A 1 7.00 5.24 1.81
C MET A 1 7.41 3.90 2.38
N SER A 2 6.45 3.03 2.67
CA SER A 2 6.68 1.67 3.18
C SER A 2 6.56 0.65 2.05
N LEU A 3 7.31 -0.46 2.12
CA LEU A 3 7.15 -1.57 1.18
C LEU A 3 6.03 -2.49 1.65
N ILE A 4 5.21 -2.98 0.72
CA ILE A 4 4.23 -4.03 0.99
C ILE A 4 4.25 -5.08 -0.12
N GLY A 5 4.24 -6.35 0.24
CA GLY A 5 4.16 -7.44 -0.74
C GLY A 5 2.73 -7.61 -1.26
N VAL A 6 2.55 -8.04 -2.51
CA VAL A 6 1.20 -8.30 -3.07
C VAL A 6 0.38 -9.32 -2.27
N ARG A 7 1.03 -10.25 -1.54
CA ARG A 7 0.34 -11.23 -0.70
C ARG A 7 -0.19 -10.60 0.58
N GLU A 8 0.65 -9.85 1.27
CA GLU A 8 0.29 -9.09 2.46
C GLU A 8 -0.78 -8.04 2.15
N LEU A 9 -0.63 -7.33 1.02
CA LEU A 9 -1.63 -6.37 0.54
C LEU A 9 -2.99 -7.04 0.35
N ARG A 10 -3.05 -8.24 -0.24
CA ARG A 10 -4.30 -9.01 -0.40
C ARG A 10 -4.89 -9.44 0.94
N GLU A 11 -4.06 -9.85 1.89
CA GLU A 11 -4.50 -10.32 3.21
C GLU A 11 -4.98 -9.18 4.12
N GLN A 12 -4.43 -7.97 3.95
CA GLN A 12 -4.69 -6.83 4.81
C GLN A 12 -5.22 -5.60 4.05
N THR A 13 -5.90 -5.82 2.91
CA THR A 13 -6.30 -4.72 2.00
C THR A 13 -7.06 -3.61 2.72
N SER A 14 -8.05 -3.97 3.54
CA SER A 14 -8.87 -2.98 4.25
C SER A 14 -8.05 -2.11 5.20
N GLU A 15 -7.09 -2.68 5.93
CA GLU A 15 -6.24 -1.94 6.85
C GLU A 15 -5.26 -1.04 6.08
N VAL A 16 -4.66 -1.54 5.00
CA VAL A 16 -3.77 -0.72 4.15
C VAL A 16 -4.51 0.49 3.60
N ILE A 17 -5.72 0.30 3.05
CA ILE A 17 -6.53 1.41 2.52
C ILE A 17 -6.97 2.36 3.64
N LYS A 18 -7.27 1.84 4.84
CA LYS A 18 -7.55 2.68 6.00
C LYS A 18 -6.36 3.57 6.36
N GLN A 19 -5.16 3.02 6.45
CA GLN A 19 -3.92 3.77 6.72
C GLN A 19 -3.65 4.82 5.63
N VAL A 20 -3.87 4.48 4.35
CA VAL A 20 -3.75 5.45 3.25
C VAL A 20 -4.74 6.61 3.43
N ARG A 21 -6.01 6.32 3.75
CA ARG A 21 -7.06 7.33 3.86
C ARG A 21 -6.96 8.19 5.12
N GLU A 22 -6.68 7.58 6.26
CA GLU A 22 -6.74 8.24 7.57
C GLU A 22 -5.38 8.84 7.96
N CYS A 23 -4.28 8.16 7.63
CA CYS A 23 -2.93 8.55 8.03
C CYS A 23 -2.10 9.12 6.88
N ARG A 24 -2.68 9.25 5.67
CA ARG A 24 -1.96 9.60 4.43
C ARG A 24 -0.74 8.71 4.18
N ALA A 25 -0.85 7.44 4.51
CA ALA A 25 0.23 6.49 4.30
C ALA A 25 0.47 6.24 2.79
N GLU A 26 1.73 6.05 2.42
CA GLU A 26 2.16 5.74 1.06
C GLU A 26 2.89 4.40 1.02
N TYR A 27 2.50 3.55 0.06
CA TYR A 27 3.06 2.21 -0.08
C TYR A 27 3.66 1.97 -1.48
N VAL A 28 4.80 1.31 -1.52
CA VAL A 28 5.32 0.66 -2.72
C VAL A 28 4.90 -0.81 -2.68
N VAL A 29 4.08 -1.22 -3.64
CA VAL A 29 3.67 -2.61 -3.79
C VAL A 29 4.77 -3.38 -4.50
N THR A 30 5.12 -4.55 -3.97
CA THR A 30 6.19 -5.41 -4.49
C THR A 30 5.69 -6.80 -4.87
N TYR A 31 6.22 -7.35 -5.95
CA TYR A 31 6.05 -8.73 -6.38
C TYR A 31 7.41 -9.43 -6.39
N GLN A 32 7.59 -10.48 -5.59
CA GLN A 32 8.89 -11.16 -5.43
C GLN A 32 10.04 -10.18 -5.09
N GLY A 33 9.76 -9.18 -4.23
CA GLY A 33 10.71 -8.15 -3.81
C GLY A 33 10.95 -7.04 -4.83
N GLN A 34 10.38 -7.14 -6.04
CA GLN A 34 10.49 -6.10 -7.08
C GLN A 34 9.32 -5.12 -6.99
N PRO A 35 9.56 -3.79 -6.98
CA PRO A 35 8.50 -2.78 -7.04
C PRO A 35 7.65 -2.92 -8.31
N VAL A 36 6.33 -2.85 -8.16
CA VAL A 36 5.38 -2.98 -9.30
C VAL A 36 4.28 -1.92 -9.31
N ALA A 37 3.95 -1.30 -8.18
CA ALA A 37 2.95 -0.24 -8.10
C ALA A 37 3.14 0.66 -6.89
N LEU A 38 2.44 1.79 -6.86
CA LEU A 38 2.31 2.67 -5.72
C LEU A 38 0.86 2.73 -5.26
N ILE A 39 0.65 2.85 -3.95
CA ILE A 39 -0.63 3.26 -3.36
C ILE A 39 -0.38 4.60 -2.68
N LEU A 40 -1.06 5.63 -3.17
CA LEU A 40 -0.92 7.01 -2.71
C LEU A 40 -2.29 7.52 -2.22
N PRO A 41 -2.34 8.35 -1.18
CA PRO A 41 -3.56 9.03 -0.79
C PRO A 41 -3.97 10.04 -1.87
N LEU A 42 -5.28 10.25 -2.02
CA LEU A 42 -5.80 11.30 -2.89
C LEU A 42 -5.87 12.63 -2.12
N ASP A 43 -5.59 13.74 -2.80
CA ASP A 43 -5.73 15.10 -2.28
C ASP A 43 -7.14 15.64 -2.56
N THR A 44 -8.17 14.86 -2.24
CA THR A 44 -9.59 15.29 -2.31
C THR A 44 -10.07 15.85 -0.99
#